data_AF-A0A2H9QMF3-F1
#
_entry.id   AF-A0A2H9QMF3-F1
#
_cell.length_a   1.000
_cell.length_b   1.000
_cell.length_c   1.000
_cell.angle_alpha   90.00
_cell.angle_beta   90.00
_cell.angle_gamma   90.00
#
_symmetry.space_group_name_H-M   'P 1'
#
loop_
_entity.id
_entity.type
_entity.pdbx_description
1 polymer ?
#
loop_
_entity_poly.entity_id
_entity_poly.type
_entity_poly.pdbx_seq_one_letter_code
_entity_poly.pdbx_strand_id
1 'polypeptide(L)' 'MKTLKIGNIKIKNNLVLAPMAGFSDLPFRLICRKLGAGLTVSEMISINGFYFNSKKTPELVKTCEEEKPFAIQLFGS' A
#
# COMPACT_ATOMS: atom_id res chain seq x y z
N MET A 1 6.79 20.50 0.29
CA MET A 1 6.84 19.16 -0.35
C MET A 1 6.23 19.27 -1.74
N LYS A 2 6.62 18.42 -2.69
CA LYS A 2 6.15 18.50 -4.08
C LYS A 2 5.04 17.49 -4.32
N THR A 3 4.01 17.88 -5.07
CA THR A 3 2.96 16.97 -5.57
C THR A 3 3.60 15.92 -6.48
N LEU A 4 3.20 14.65 -6.34
CA LEU A 4 3.69 13.53 -7.16
C LEU A 4 2.57 13.06 -8.10
N LYS A 5 2.93 12.70 -9.34
CA LYS A 5 2.01 12.14 -10.33
C LYS A 5 2.58 10.84 -10.86
N ILE A 6 1.80 9.76 -10.81
CA ILE A 6 2.15 8.44 -11.34
C ILE A 6 1.06 8.05 -12.35
N GLY A 7 1.41 8.06 -13.64
CA GLY A 7 0.42 7.90 -14.71
C GLY A 7 -0.73 8.91 -14.56
N ASN A 8 -1.95 8.41 -14.35
CA ASN A 8 -3.15 9.23 -14.16
C ASN A 8 -3.49 9.52 -12.69
N ILE A 9 -2.68 9.04 -11.73
CA ILE A 9 -2.92 9.21 -10.30
C ILE A 9 -2.15 10.44 -9.80
N LYS A 10 -2.87 11.37 -9.15
CA LYS A 10 -2.27 12.51 -8.44
C LYS A 10 -2.16 12.19 -6.95
N ILE A 11 -0.99 12.43 -6.38
CA ILE A 11 -0.66 12.16 -4.98
C ILE A 11 -0.34 13.50 -4.31
N LYS A 12 -0.89 13.72 -3.11
CA LYS A 12 -0.81 15.00 -2.38
C LYS A 12 0.63 15.51 -2.20
N ASN A 13 1.58 14.60 -2.02
CA ASN A 13 2.99 14.93 -1.85
C ASN A 13 3.89 13.75 -2.27
N ASN A 14 5.20 13.95 -2.20
CA ASN A 14 6.22 12.99 -2.61
C ASN A 14 6.75 12.10 -1.46
N LEU A 15 6.05 12.00 -0.32
CA LEU A 15 6.35 11.00 0.70
C LEU A 15 5.55 9.74 0.44
N VAL A 16 6.26 8.64 0.34
CA VAL A 16 5.71 7.31 0.15
C VAL A 16 6.15 6.47 1.33
N LEU A 17 5.20 5.85 2.02
CA LEU A 17 5.52 4.84 3.03
C LEU A 17 6.07 3.60 2.33
N ALA A 18 7.29 3.19 2.71
CA ALA A 18 7.90 1.98 2.17
C ALA A 18 7.14 0.72 2.63
N PRO A 19 7.05 -0.31 1.77
CA PRO A 19 6.46 -1.59 2.13
C PRO A 19 7.37 -2.37 3.09
N MET A 20 6.80 -2.89 4.16
CA MET A 20 7.53 -3.61 5.22
C MET A 20 6.71 -4.79 5.70
N ALA A 21 7.15 -6.01 5.38
CA ALA A 21 6.46 -7.24 5.82
C ALA A 21 6.38 -7.33 7.35
N GLY A 22 5.19 -7.63 7.87
CA GLY A 22 4.86 -7.64 9.29
C GLY A 22 4.57 -6.27 9.92
N PHE A 23 4.66 -5.17 9.16
CA PHE A 23 4.47 -3.81 9.69
C PHE A 23 3.50 -2.96 8.89
N SER A 24 3.56 -2.99 7.56
CA SER A 24 2.73 -2.12 6.70
C SER A 24 1.29 -2.65 6.55
N ASP A 25 0.63 -2.95 7.66
CA ASP A 25 -0.77 -3.34 7.75
C ASP A 25 -1.71 -2.13 7.64
N LEU A 26 -3.02 -2.35 7.48
CA LEU A 26 -3.97 -1.26 7.24
C LEU A 26 -3.96 -0.20 8.36
N PRO A 27 -4.05 -0.54 9.66
CA PRO A 27 -3.96 0.43 10.76
C PRO A 27 -2.70 1.30 10.69
N PHE A 28 -1.52 0.70 10.49
CA PHE A 28 -0.27 1.44 10.41
C PHE A 28 -0.26 2.40 9.21
N ARG A 29 -0.70 1.93 8.04
CA ARG A 29 -0.78 2.76 6.84
C ARG A 29 -1.73 3.94 7.02
N LEU A 30 -2.87 3.75 7.69
CA LEU A 30 -3.79 4.85 8.00
C LEU A 30 -3.19 5.88 8.95
N ILE A 31 -2.41 5.44 9.94
CA ILE A 31 -1.67 6.37 10.81
C ILE A 31 -0.67 7.18 9.98
N CYS A 32 0.15 6.53 9.15
CA CYS A 32 1.11 7.23 8.28
C CYS A 32 0.42 8.21 7.32
N ARG A 33 -0.74 7.84 6.77
CA ARG A 33 -1.58 8.71 5.94
C ARG A 33 -2.04 9.94 6.71
N LYS A 34 -2.57 9.77 7.93
CA LYS A 34 -2.99 10.86 8.81
C LYS A 34 -1.82 11.78 9.20
N LEU A 35 -0.62 11.22 9.33
CA LEU A 35 0.63 11.96 9.61
C LEU A 35 1.26 12.62 8.37
N GLY A 36 0.66 12.48 7.18
CA GLY A 36 1.04 13.23 5.99
C GLY A 36 1.73 12.42 4.88
N ALA A 37 1.78 11.09 4.97
CA ALA A 37 2.19 10.26 3.84
C ALA A 37 1.28 10.52 2.63
N GLY A 38 1.87 10.84 1.48
CA GLY A 38 1.13 11.05 0.24
C GLY A 38 0.57 9.75 -0.33
N LEU A 39 1.37 8.69 -0.27
CA LEU A 39 1.05 7.33 -0.74
C LEU A 39 1.49 6.30 0.31
N THR A 40 0.67 5.29 0.54
CA THR A 40 1.02 4.13 1.36
C THR A 40 1.13 2.88 0.49
N VAL A 41 2.00 1.96 0.88
CA VAL A 41 2.20 0.69 0.15
C VAL A 41 1.88 -0.46 1.10
N SER A 42 1.14 -1.46 0.61
CA SER A 42 0.88 -2.70 1.34
C SER A 42 2.17 -3.46 1.66
N GLU A 43 2.06 -4.50 2.47
CA GLU A 43 3.09 -5.53 2.54
C GLU A 43 3.34 -6.19 1.17
N MET A 44 4.45 -6.93 1.09
CA MET A 44 4.82 -7.73 -0.07
C MET A 44 3.84 -8.89 -0.27
N ILE A 45 3.14 -8.91 -1.40
CA ILE A 45 2.18 -9.96 -1.77
C ILE A 45 2.78 -10.85 -2.84
N SER A 46 2.83 -12.16 -2.56
CA SER A 46 3.26 -13.17 -3.53
C SER A 46 2.20 -13.32 -4.62
N ILE A 47 2.60 -13.19 -5.88
CA ILE A 47 1.72 -13.43 -7.04
C ILE A 47 1.14 -14.86 -7.01
N ASN A 48 1.97 -15.86 -6.67
CA ASN A 48 1.50 -17.24 -6.52
C ASN A 48 0.51 -17.35 -5.35
N GLY A 49 0.79 -16.70 -4.21
CA GLY A 49 -0.13 -16.65 -3.07
C GLY A 49 -1.46 -15.96 -3.39
N PHE A 50 -1.46 -14.98 -4.28
CA PHE A 50 -2.65 -14.30 -4.79
C PHE A 50 -3.43 -15.21 -5.76
N TYR A 51 -2.75 -15.87 -6.69
CA TYR A 51 -3.36 -16.76 -7.67
C TYR A 51 -4.01 -18.00 -7.03
N PHE A 52 -3.33 -18.62 -6.05
CA PHE A 52 -3.82 -19.81 -5.35
C PHE A 52 -4.73 -19.49 -4.14
N ASN A 53 -5.16 -18.23 -4.00
CA ASN A 53 -6.05 -17.75 -2.94
C ASN A 53 -5.63 -18.19 -1.53
N SER A 54 -4.32 -18.05 -1.23
CA SER A 54 -3.78 -18.40 0.08
C SER A 54 -4.48 -17.60 1.18
N LYS A 55 -4.76 -18.22 2.33
CA LYS A 55 -5.53 -17.64 3.44
C LYS A 55 -5.02 -16.28 3.93
N LYS A 56 -3.74 -15.96 3.74
CA LYS A 56 -3.12 -14.70 4.16
C LYS A 56 -3.34 -13.55 3.17
N THR A 57 -3.55 -13.83 1.89
CA THR A 57 -3.59 -12.80 0.85
C THR A 57 -4.73 -11.79 1.01
N PRO A 58 -5.97 -12.19 1.39
CA PRO A 58 -7.06 -11.25 1.63
C PRO A 58 -6.76 -10.21 2.69
N GLU A 59 -5.94 -10.55 3.69
CA GLU A 59 -5.58 -9.62 4.77
C GLU A 59 -4.57 -8.57 4.32
N LEU A 60 -3.59 -8.98 3.50
CA LEU A 60 -2.53 -8.09 2.99
C LEU A 60 -3.07 -7.02 2.04
N VAL A 61 -4.18 -7.31 1.34
CA VAL A 61 -4.85 -6.37 0.42
C VAL A 61 -5.96 -5.55 1.09
N LYS A 62 -6.24 -5.72 2.38
CA LYS A 62 -7.27 -4.94 3.09
C LYS A 62 -6.96 -3.45 2.99
N THR A 63 -7.97 -2.67 2.63
CA THR A 63 -7.91 -1.21 2.49
C THR A 63 -9.27 -0.58 2.80
N CYS A 64 -9.34 0.75 2.86
CA CYS A 64 -10.58 1.52 3.03
C CYS A 64 -10.53 2.84 2.22
N GLU A 65 -11.67 3.54 2.14
CA GLU A 65 -11.79 4.81 1.41
C GLU A 65 -10.77 5.87 1.87
N GLU A 66 -10.49 5.94 3.18
CA GLU A 66 -9.56 6.93 3.75
C GLU A 66 -8.12 6.75 3.24
N GLU A 67 -7.75 5.53 2.85
CA GLU A 67 -6.40 5.20 2.38
C GLU A 67 -6.15 5.66 0.93
N LYS A 68 -7.20 5.76 0.10
CA LYS A 68 -7.05 5.96 -1.35
C LYS A 68 -6.45 7.33 -1.71
N PRO A 69 -5.43 7.42 -2.58
CA PRO A 69 -4.74 6.31 -3.26
C PRO A 69 -3.71 5.61 -2.37
N PHE A 70 -3.61 4.29 -2.51
CA PHE A 70 -2.56 3.43 -1.96
C PHE A 70 -2.05 2.48 -3.05
N ALA A 71 -0.90 1.86 -2.82
CA ALA A 71 -0.29 0.91 -3.75
C ALA A 71 -0.17 -0.49 -3.13
N ILE A 72 -0.16 -1.49 -4.00
CA ILE A 72 0.08 -2.89 -3.62
C ILE A 72 1.45 -3.29 -4.16
N GLN A 73 2.31 -3.86 -3.31
CA GLN A 73 3.57 -4.44 -3.76
C GLN A 73 3.38 -5.92 -4.11
N LEU A 74 3.57 -6.25 -5.38
CA LEU A 74 3.58 -7.62 -5.88
C LEU A 74 5.02 -8.14 -6.00
N PHE A 75 5.25 -9.40 -5.65
CA PHE A 75 6.51 -10.09 -5.91
C PHE A 75 6.27 -11.52 -6.44
N GLY A 76 7.18 -11.98 -7.29
CA GLY A 76 7.14 -13.28 -7.95
C GLY A 76 8.37 -13.49 -8.82
N SER A 77 8.59 -14.73 -9.25
CA SER A 77 9.67 -15.16 -10.13
C SER A 77 9.11 -15.83 -11.37
#